data_AF-M4ZCB7-F1
#
_entry.id   AF-M4ZCB7-F1
#
_cell.length_a   1.000
_cell.length_b   1.000
_cell.length_c   1.000
_cell.angle_alpha   90.00
_cell.angle_beta   90.00
_cell.angle_gamma   90.00
#
_symmetry.space_group_name_H-M   'P 1'
#
loop_
_entity.id
_entity.type
_entity.pdbx_description
1 polymer ?
#
loop_
_entity_poly.entity_id
_entity_poly.type
_entity_poly.pdbx_seq_one_letter_code
_entity_poly.pdbx_strand_id
1 'polypeptide(L)'
;MAPFDRYDVVRSSIVLVGLLVVWIGARAVTSETTLRDLRDISAALADVRAQQARLAQASDQQQALLLKLEALQSDRLLSDMRTPAYSAEGAALFAKAMKVDCRTFAQPRSAVILILGQSNAGNYGEGRSPNNHGADVANYFGQQCAVAAEPLMGSDGNGGSPWMALANTTLEAKVFDRVLLVPLTLGGTGMTRWNAGGDLYMLAESTLRRLARSGIPPTHVFWVQGEAERFDGSRYRRNGGADYFDGLQAIVNLVRRYSQAKVFVSPTSSCRGEERGPAPEIRWAQTEIVRENSGVVFSGPDLDAIDLPEQRTATCHLSEAGMKAFVSGWHAAIQTVEPAAK
;
A
#
# COMPACT_ATOMS: atom_id res chain seq x y z
N MET A 1 29.91 10.19 18.94
CA MET A 1 30.93 9.12 18.90
C MET A 1 30.36 7.98 18.08
N ALA A 2 30.87 7.79 16.86
CA ALA A 2 30.43 6.71 15.97
C ALA A 2 30.92 5.34 16.51
N PRO A 3 30.17 4.25 16.34
CA PRO A 3 30.64 2.94 16.73
C PRO A 3 31.72 2.50 15.74
N PHE A 4 32.92 2.25 16.25
CA PHE A 4 34.00 1.62 15.50
C PHE A 4 33.53 0.24 15.01
N ASP A 5 33.43 0.10 13.69
CA ASP A 5 33.00 -1.11 13.03
C ASP A 5 34.09 -2.18 13.13
N ARG A 6 33.82 -3.25 13.88
CA ARG A 6 34.75 -4.38 14.05
C ARG A 6 34.96 -5.16 12.74
N TYR A 7 34.16 -4.91 11.71
CA TYR A 7 34.30 -5.54 10.40
C TYR A 7 35.46 -4.99 9.55
N ASP A 8 35.85 -3.72 9.73
CA ASP A 8 36.94 -3.12 8.93
C ASP A 8 38.33 -3.62 9.35
N VAL A 9 38.52 -3.89 10.65
CA VAL A 9 39.81 -4.38 11.19
C VAL A 9 40.15 -5.78 10.65
N VAL A 10 39.14 -6.62 10.41
CA VAL A 10 39.32 -7.97 9.85
C VAL A 10 39.62 -7.93 8.36
N ARG A 11 38.98 -7.03 7.59
CA ARG A 11 39.26 -6.85 6.16
C ARG A 11 40.67 -6.34 5.90
N SER A 12 41.13 -5.34 6.65
CA SER A 12 42.46 -4.75 6.48
C SER A 12 43.60 -5.72 6.83
N SER A 13 43.41 -6.58 7.84
CA SER A 13 44.43 -7.54 8.26
C SER A 13 44.64 -8.67 7.25
N ILE A 14 43.61 -9.03 6.47
CA ILE A 14 43.66 -10.14 5.50
C ILE A 14 44.26 -9.72 4.15
N VAL A 15 44.06 -8.46 3.73
CA VAL A 15 44.70 -7.92 2.52
C VAL A 15 46.23 -7.90 2.67
N LEU A 16 46.72 -7.59 3.87
CA LEU A 16 48.14 -7.63 4.22
C LEU A 16 48.72 -9.06 4.13
N VAL A 17 47.97 -10.08 4.58
CA VAL A 17 48.39 -11.49 4.46
C VAL A 17 48.39 -11.94 2.99
N GLY A 18 47.39 -11.54 2.21
CA GLY A 18 47.33 -11.84 0.77
C GLY A 18 48.50 -11.25 -0.03
N LEU A 19 48.92 -10.03 0.28
CA LEU A 19 50.08 -9.38 -0.36
C LEU A 19 51.41 -10.02 0.06
N LEU A 20 51.52 -10.50 1.31
CA LEU A 20 52.71 -11.19 1.81
C LEU A 20 52.94 -12.53 1.10
N VAL A 21 51.87 -13.27 0.80
CA VAL A 21 51.94 -14.57 0.09
C VAL A 21 52.36 -14.39 -1.37
N VAL A 22 51.88 -13.34 -2.04
CA VAL A 22 52.30 -13.00 -3.41
C VAL A 22 53.78 -12.58 -3.45
N TRP A 23 54.27 -11.89 -2.42
CA TRP A 23 55.67 -11.47 -2.33
C TRP A 23 56.63 -12.65 -2.12
N ILE A 24 56.24 -13.66 -1.33
CA ILE A 24 57.04 -14.88 -1.09
C ILE A 24 57.13 -15.74 -2.36
N GLY A 25 56.09 -15.77 -3.21
CA GLY A 25 56.06 -16.56 -4.44
C GLY A 25 57.00 -16.09 -5.56
N ALA A 26 57.55 -14.87 -5.47
CA ALA A 26 58.38 -14.27 -6.53
C ALA A 26 59.88 -14.61 -6.45
N ARG A 27 60.35 -15.30 -5.39
CA ARG A 27 61.72 -15.84 -5.31
C ARG A 27 61.71 -17.34 -5.56
N ALA A 28 62.58 -17.81 -6.46
CA ALA A 28 62.67 -19.19 -6.93
C ALA A 28 62.56 -20.23 -5.79
N VAL A 29 61.42 -20.91 -5.74
CA VAL A 29 61.08 -21.97 -4.78
C VAL A 29 61.86 -23.23 -5.14
N THR A 30 62.84 -23.61 -4.33
CA THR A 30 63.70 -24.78 -4.62
C THR A 30 63.81 -25.77 -3.46
N SER A 31 62.98 -25.65 -2.41
CA SER A 31 62.91 -26.65 -1.34
C SER A 31 61.51 -27.24 -1.19
N GLU A 32 61.46 -28.56 -1.01
CA GLU A 32 60.23 -29.35 -0.83
C GLU A 32 59.40 -28.87 0.38
N THR A 33 60.08 -28.33 1.38
CA THR A 33 59.52 -27.66 2.56
C THR A 33 58.69 -26.42 2.19
N THR A 34 59.22 -25.54 1.33
CA THR A 34 58.52 -24.33 0.90
C THR A 34 57.25 -24.64 0.08
N LEU A 35 57.27 -25.73 -0.71
CA LEU A 35 56.09 -26.19 -1.44
C LEU A 35 55.02 -26.81 -0.52
N ARG A 36 55.44 -27.47 0.57
CA ARG A 36 54.54 -27.97 1.62
C ARG A 36 53.90 -26.81 2.38
N ASP A 37 54.69 -25.82 2.78
CA ASP A 37 54.20 -24.61 3.46
C ASP A 37 53.18 -23.82 2.61
N LEU A 38 53.41 -23.70 1.30
CA LEU A 38 52.46 -23.06 0.37
C LEU A 38 51.15 -23.85 0.22
N ARG A 39 51.20 -25.19 0.24
CA ARG A 39 49.99 -26.04 0.21
C ARG A 39 49.19 -25.89 1.50
N ASP A 40 49.86 -25.83 2.65
CA ASP A 40 49.22 -25.68 3.96
C ASP A 40 48.56 -24.29 4.10
N ILE A 41 49.20 -23.23 3.60
CA ILE A 41 48.61 -21.89 3.51
C ILE A 41 47.39 -21.88 2.58
N SER A 42 47.48 -22.54 1.41
CA SER A 42 46.35 -22.63 0.47
C SER A 42 45.15 -23.36 1.08
N ALA A 43 45.39 -24.43 1.84
CA ALA A 43 44.34 -25.16 2.54
C ALA A 43 43.69 -24.32 3.64
N ALA A 44 44.48 -23.59 4.43
CA ALA A 44 43.97 -22.67 5.45
C ALA A 44 43.11 -21.55 4.85
N LEU A 45 43.51 -20.98 3.70
CA LEU A 45 42.74 -19.97 2.99
C LEU A 45 41.40 -20.50 2.45
N ALA A 46 41.36 -21.75 2.00
CA ALA A 46 40.12 -22.40 1.59
C ALA A 46 39.16 -22.59 2.77
N ASP A 47 39.67 -22.97 3.95
CA ASP A 47 38.84 -23.12 5.15
C ASP A 47 38.28 -21.77 5.64
N VAL A 48 39.08 -20.70 5.65
CA VAL A 48 38.61 -19.35 6.00
C VAL A 48 37.50 -18.87 5.06
N ARG A 49 37.63 -19.11 3.75
CA ARG A 49 36.57 -18.78 2.77
C ARG A 49 35.30 -19.60 3.01
N ALA A 50 35.44 -20.88 3.34
CA ALA A 50 34.30 -21.74 3.69
C ALA A 50 33.63 -21.31 5.00
N GLN A 51 34.38 -20.81 5.97
CA GLN A 51 33.84 -20.23 7.20
C GLN A 51 33.11 -18.90 6.93
N GLN A 52 33.66 -18.03 6.07
CA GLN A 52 33.01 -16.78 5.66
C GLN A 52 31.69 -17.03 4.91
N ALA A 53 31.65 -18.00 3.99
CA ALA A 53 30.42 -18.37 3.30
C ALA A 53 29.34 -18.88 4.27
N ARG A 54 29.73 -19.69 5.28
CA ARG A 54 28.83 -20.16 6.33
C ARG A 54 28.29 -19.02 7.20
N LEU A 55 29.12 -18.04 7.56
CA LEU A 55 28.70 -16.86 8.33
C LEU A 55 27.74 -15.97 7.52
N ALA A 56 28.00 -15.76 6.23
CA ALA A 56 27.09 -15.01 5.36
C ALA A 56 25.73 -15.70 5.24
N GLN A 57 25.72 -17.02 5.00
CA GLN A 57 24.49 -17.81 4.92
C GLN A 57 23.72 -17.81 6.25
N ALA A 58 24.41 -17.86 7.39
CA ALA A 58 23.79 -17.75 8.71
C ALA A 58 23.17 -16.37 8.95
N SER A 59 23.82 -15.29 8.49
CA SER A 59 23.28 -13.92 8.53
C SER A 59 22.01 -13.80 7.69
N ASP A 60 22.01 -14.35 6.47
CA ASP A 60 20.84 -14.34 5.59
C ASP A 60 19.67 -15.14 6.20
N GLN A 61 19.97 -16.29 6.81
CA GLN A 61 18.97 -17.09 7.53
C GLN A 61 18.42 -16.36 8.74
N GLN A 62 19.26 -15.66 9.52
CA GLN A 62 18.83 -14.88 10.67
C GLN A 62 17.93 -13.71 10.24
N GLN A 63 18.26 -13.04 9.13
CA GLN A 63 17.45 -11.95 8.59
C GLN A 63 16.12 -12.45 8.02
N ALA A 64 16.11 -13.60 7.35
CA ALA A 64 14.88 -14.26 6.92
C ALA A 64 14.01 -14.70 8.10
N LEU A 65 14.61 -15.14 9.21
CA LEU A 65 13.89 -15.53 10.43
C LEU A 65 13.28 -14.31 11.14
N LEU A 66 14.02 -13.20 11.25
CA LEU A 66 13.50 -11.94 11.77
C LEU A 66 12.31 -11.44 10.95
N LEU A 67 12.41 -11.48 9.62
CA LEU A 67 11.31 -11.12 8.73
C LEU A 67 10.08 -12.01 8.90
N LYS A 68 10.28 -13.33 9.09
CA LYS A 68 9.20 -14.26 9.42
C LYS A 68 8.59 -13.96 10.79
N LEU A 69 9.41 -13.64 11.79
CA LEU A 69 8.96 -13.31 13.13
C LEU A 69 8.12 -12.02 13.13
N GLU A 70 8.59 -10.98 12.44
CA GLU A 70 7.86 -9.72 12.26
C GLU A 70 6.53 -9.93 11.51
N ALA A 71 6.52 -10.79 10.49
CA ALA A 71 5.29 -11.16 9.78
C ALA A 71 4.31 -11.88 10.71
N LEU A 72 4.76 -12.86 11.49
CA LEU A 72 3.94 -13.57 12.48
C LEU A 72 3.44 -12.66 13.60
N GLN A 73 4.28 -11.76 14.10
CA GLN A 73 3.92 -10.77 15.12
C GLN A 73 2.89 -9.78 14.57
N SER A 74 3.06 -9.34 13.33
CA SER A 74 2.08 -8.48 12.66
C SER A 74 0.76 -9.22 12.45
N ASP A 75 0.80 -10.47 12.01
CA ASP A 75 -0.39 -11.31 11.81
C ASP A 75 -1.14 -11.54 13.13
N ARG A 76 -0.42 -11.70 14.24
CA ARG A 76 -0.99 -11.85 15.59
C ARG A 76 -1.53 -10.52 16.16
N LEU A 77 -0.81 -9.42 15.99
CA LEU A 77 -1.32 -8.07 16.31
C LEU A 77 -2.59 -7.75 15.50
N LEU A 78 -2.69 -8.24 14.27
CA LEU A 78 -3.86 -8.08 13.40
C LEU A 78 -4.99 -9.07 13.70
N SER A 79 -4.71 -10.21 14.33
CA SER A 79 -5.77 -11.09 14.85
C SER A 79 -6.36 -10.56 16.16
N ASP A 80 -5.55 -9.85 16.95
CA ASP A 80 -5.94 -9.30 18.26
C ASP A 80 -6.55 -7.89 18.13
N MET A 81 -6.10 -7.07 17.16
CA MET A 81 -6.91 -5.96 16.66
C MET A 81 -8.15 -6.59 16.03
N ARG A 82 -9.33 -6.35 16.60
CA ARG A 82 -10.61 -6.75 15.99
C ARG A 82 -10.51 -6.45 14.50
N THR A 83 -10.39 -7.48 13.67
CA THR A 83 -10.44 -7.33 12.22
C THR A 83 -11.60 -6.39 11.92
N PRO A 84 -11.43 -5.37 11.06
CA PRO A 84 -12.56 -4.57 10.63
C PRO A 84 -13.70 -5.52 10.28
N ALA A 85 -14.91 -5.22 10.73
CA ALA A 85 -16.06 -6.08 10.52
C ALA A 85 -16.40 -6.08 9.02
N TYR A 86 -15.64 -6.83 8.23
CA TYR A 86 -15.81 -6.91 6.79
C TYR A 86 -17.12 -7.61 6.45
N SER A 87 -17.65 -7.30 5.27
CA SER A 87 -18.85 -7.93 4.76
C SER A 87 -18.73 -9.46 4.71
N ALA A 88 -19.68 -10.15 5.36
CA ALA A 88 -19.80 -11.61 5.26
C ALA A 88 -20.14 -12.05 3.83
N GLU A 89 -20.93 -11.25 3.10
CA GLU A 89 -21.26 -11.51 1.70
C GLU A 89 -20.02 -11.37 0.80
N GLY A 90 -19.28 -10.26 0.94
CA GLY A 90 -18.03 -10.04 0.22
C GLY A 90 -17.01 -11.13 0.50
N ALA A 91 -16.89 -11.58 1.77
CA ALA A 91 -16.04 -12.70 2.14
C ALA A 91 -16.45 -14.01 1.44
N ALA A 92 -17.76 -14.31 1.39
CA ALA A 92 -18.28 -15.51 0.75
C ALA A 92 -18.06 -15.49 -0.77
N LEU A 93 -18.25 -14.33 -1.42
CA LEU A 93 -17.99 -14.15 -2.85
C LEU A 93 -16.50 -14.29 -3.16
N PHE A 94 -15.63 -13.61 -2.41
CA PHE A 94 -14.18 -13.68 -2.59
C PHE A 94 -13.62 -15.10 -2.39
N ALA A 95 -14.17 -15.85 -1.43
CA ALA A 95 -13.78 -17.24 -1.20
C ALA A 95 -14.10 -18.15 -2.38
N LYS A 96 -15.23 -17.93 -3.06
CA LYS A 96 -15.68 -18.71 -4.22
C LYS A 96 -15.10 -18.23 -5.55
N ALA A 97 -14.65 -16.98 -5.61
CA ALA A 97 -14.12 -16.38 -6.83
C ALA A 97 -12.87 -17.12 -7.36
N MET A 98 -12.73 -17.16 -8.68
CA MET A 98 -11.56 -17.72 -9.35
C MET A 98 -10.30 -16.99 -8.90
N LYS A 99 -9.32 -17.73 -8.37
CA LYS A 99 -8.05 -17.16 -7.91
C LYS A 99 -7.18 -16.75 -9.10
N VAL A 100 -6.50 -15.63 -8.96
CA VAL A 100 -5.59 -15.06 -9.94
C VAL A 100 -4.22 -14.93 -9.28
N ASP A 101 -3.13 -15.17 -10.02
CA ASP A 101 -1.79 -14.89 -9.51
C ASP A 101 -1.62 -13.37 -9.37
N CYS A 102 -1.45 -12.92 -8.12
CA CYS A 102 -1.22 -11.52 -7.79
C CYS A 102 -0.05 -10.89 -8.56
N ARG A 103 1.00 -11.67 -8.90
CA ARG A 103 2.18 -11.17 -9.61
C ARG A 103 1.87 -10.70 -11.03
N THR A 104 0.74 -11.11 -11.59
CA THR A 104 0.32 -10.66 -12.91
C THR A 104 -0.02 -9.17 -12.97
N PHE A 105 -0.18 -8.51 -11.82
CA PHE A 105 -0.35 -7.05 -11.70
C PHE A 105 0.97 -6.30 -11.47
N ALA A 106 2.12 -6.99 -11.40
CA ALA A 106 3.45 -6.39 -11.33
C ALA A 106 4.00 -6.00 -12.72
N GLN A 107 3.12 -5.59 -13.64
CA GLN A 107 3.46 -5.29 -15.02
C GLN A 107 3.32 -3.79 -15.31
N PRO A 108 4.04 -3.26 -16.32
CA PRO A 108 3.74 -1.92 -16.84
C PRO A 108 2.25 -1.78 -17.15
N ARG A 109 1.70 -0.57 -16.97
CA ARG A 109 0.28 -0.27 -17.25
C ARG A 109 -0.75 -1.06 -16.42
N SER A 110 -0.31 -1.81 -15.42
CA SER A 110 -1.20 -2.34 -14.37
C SER A 110 -1.43 -1.28 -13.29
N ALA A 111 -2.67 -1.08 -12.90
CA ALA A 111 -3.03 -0.27 -11.75
C ALA A 111 -3.25 -1.16 -10.51
N VAL A 112 -2.38 -1.02 -9.51
CA VAL A 112 -2.63 -1.57 -8.17
C VAL A 112 -3.16 -0.44 -7.32
N ILE A 113 -4.46 -0.46 -7.05
CA ILE A 113 -5.20 0.65 -6.45
C ILE A 113 -5.54 0.30 -5.00
N LEU A 114 -4.83 0.94 -4.06
CA LEU A 114 -5.19 0.90 -2.65
C LEU A 114 -6.29 1.93 -2.38
N ILE A 115 -7.47 1.46 -1.96
CA ILE A 115 -8.58 2.35 -1.61
C ILE A 115 -8.65 2.44 -0.08
N LEU A 116 -8.56 3.66 0.44
CA LEU A 116 -8.64 3.99 1.85
C LEU A 116 -9.82 4.94 2.10
N GLY A 117 -10.44 4.82 3.26
CA GLY A 117 -11.45 5.76 3.73
C GLY A 117 -12.70 5.10 4.32
N GLN A 118 -13.80 5.84 4.30
CA GLN A 118 -15.04 5.44 4.98
C GLN A 118 -16.10 4.87 4.03
N SER A 119 -17.38 5.02 4.35
CA SER A 119 -18.49 4.36 3.64
C SER A 119 -18.55 4.69 2.15
N ASN A 120 -18.37 5.94 1.72
CA ASN A 120 -18.34 6.31 0.30
C ASN A 120 -17.07 5.84 -0.44
N ALA A 121 -16.03 5.41 0.30
CA ALA A 121 -14.93 4.65 -0.25
C ALA A 121 -15.24 3.15 -0.38
N GLY A 122 -16.19 2.65 0.42
CA GLY A 122 -16.52 1.24 0.55
C GLY A 122 -17.76 0.83 -0.23
N ASN A 123 -18.30 -0.33 0.15
CA ASN A 123 -19.45 -0.97 -0.50
C ASN A 123 -20.79 -0.42 0.03
N TYR A 124 -20.99 0.89 0.03
CA TYR A 124 -22.24 1.52 0.50
C TYR A 124 -23.05 2.17 -0.63
N GLY A 125 -22.53 2.16 -1.85
CA GLY A 125 -23.22 2.67 -3.01
C GLY A 125 -24.42 1.81 -3.39
N GLU A 126 -25.44 2.45 -3.94
CA GLU A 126 -26.55 1.75 -4.57
C GLU A 126 -26.13 1.16 -5.92
N GLY A 127 -26.70 -0.01 -6.24
CA GLY A 127 -26.34 -0.78 -7.41
C GLY A 127 -24.99 -1.49 -7.26
N ARG A 128 -24.75 -2.49 -8.11
CA ARG A 128 -23.48 -3.20 -8.20
C ARG A 128 -23.06 -3.23 -9.66
N SER A 129 -21.81 -2.88 -9.94
CA SER A 129 -21.30 -2.97 -11.30
C SER A 129 -20.76 -4.39 -11.57
N PRO A 130 -21.00 -4.94 -12.77
CA PRO A 130 -20.41 -6.22 -13.15
C PRO A 130 -18.90 -6.05 -13.41
N ASN A 131 -18.16 -7.15 -13.31
CA ASN A 131 -16.80 -7.23 -13.84
C ASN A 131 -16.86 -7.66 -15.32
N ASN A 132 -16.50 -6.76 -16.23
CA ASN A 132 -16.57 -7.02 -17.68
C ASN A 132 -15.26 -7.59 -18.26
N HIS A 133 -14.21 -7.74 -17.44
CA HIS A 133 -12.85 -8.05 -17.89
C HIS A 133 -12.24 -9.28 -17.19
N GLY A 134 -13.03 -10.01 -16.39
CA GLY A 134 -12.60 -11.27 -15.77
C GLY A 134 -11.31 -11.10 -14.96
N ALA A 135 -10.27 -11.87 -15.31
CA ALA A 135 -9.00 -11.91 -14.58
C ALA A 135 -8.16 -10.62 -14.68
N ASP A 136 -8.45 -9.72 -15.62
CA ASP A 136 -7.75 -8.43 -15.74
C ASP A 136 -8.25 -7.41 -14.71
N VAL A 137 -9.38 -7.66 -14.03
CA VAL A 137 -9.86 -6.90 -12.88
C VAL A 137 -10.00 -7.83 -11.68
N ALA A 138 -9.10 -7.69 -10.71
CA ALA A 138 -9.06 -8.54 -9.52
C ALA A 138 -9.22 -7.73 -8.22
N ASN A 139 -9.64 -8.41 -7.17
CA ASN A 139 -9.67 -7.90 -5.80
C ASN A 139 -8.56 -8.59 -5.00
N TYR A 140 -7.80 -7.83 -4.21
CA TYR A 140 -6.81 -8.35 -3.27
C TYR A 140 -7.39 -8.38 -1.85
N PHE A 141 -7.25 -9.51 -1.17
CA PHE A 141 -7.48 -9.60 0.26
C PHE A 141 -6.64 -10.71 0.88
N GLY A 142 -6.02 -10.44 2.04
CA GLY A 142 -5.31 -11.47 2.80
C GLY A 142 -4.17 -12.17 2.04
N GLN A 143 -3.42 -11.45 1.19
CA GLN A 143 -2.36 -11.99 0.31
C GLN A 143 -2.85 -12.87 -0.85
N GLN A 144 -4.15 -12.90 -1.10
CA GLN A 144 -4.74 -13.58 -2.24
C GLN A 144 -5.33 -12.57 -3.21
N CYS A 145 -5.30 -12.92 -4.50
CA CYS A 145 -6.01 -12.20 -5.55
C CYS A 145 -7.06 -13.12 -6.16
N ALA A 146 -8.24 -12.58 -6.43
CA ALA A 146 -9.32 -13.30 -7.10
C ALA A 146 -10.02 -12.35 -8.07
N VAL A 147 -10.66 -12.90 -9.11
CA VAL A 147 -11.52 -12.12 -10.02
C VAL A 147 -12.49 -11.29 -9.18
N ALA A 148 -12.50 -9.99 -9.41
CA ALA A 148 -13.26 -9.07 -8.57
C ALA A 148 -14.77 -9.26 -8.80
N ALA A 149 -15.55 -9.18 -7.72
CA ALA A 149 -17.00 -9.14 -7.73
C ALA A 149 -17.49 -8.27 -6.57
N GLU A 150 -18.59 -7.56 -6.77
CA GLU A 150 -19.23 -6.75 -5.73
C GLU A 150 -20.13 -7.60 -4.82
N PRO A 151 -20.13 -7.39 -3.48
CA PRO A 151 -19.37 -6.38 -2.76
C PRO A 151 -17.88 -6.77 -2.66
N LEU A 152 -16.98 -5.82 -2.90
CA LEU A 152 -15.54 -6.08 -2.83
C LEU A 152 -15.09 -6.45 -1.40
N MET A 153 -14.19 -7.43 -1.29
CA MET A 153 -13.56 -7.76 -0.01
C MET A 153 -12.58 -6.67 0.42
N GLY A 154 -12.52 -6.44 1.74
CA GLY A 154 -11.75 -5.34 2.33
C GLY A 154 -12.58 -4.12 2.73
N SER A 155 -13.90 -4.22 2.59
CA SER A 155 -14.91 -3.22 3.00
C SER A 155 -15.99 -3.88 3.87
N ASP A 156 -16.68 -3.10 4.70
CA ASP A 156 -17.72 -3.56 5.63
C ASP A 156 -19.16 -3.48 5.08
N GLY A 157 -19.39 -2.72 4.01
CA GLY A 157 -20.69 -2.62 3.34
C GLY A 157 -21.04 -3.82 2.44
N ASN A 158 -22.33 -3.94 2.10
CA ASN A 158 -22.89 -4.98 1.20
C ASN A 158 -23.47 -4.40 -0.11
N GLY A 159 -23.36 -3.10 -0.35
CA GLY A 159 -23.74 -2.44 -1.60
C GLY A 159 -22.68 -2.64 -2.69
N GLY A 160 -22.69 -1.76 -3.70
CA GLY A 160 -21.59 -1.64 -4.65
C GLY A 160 -20.58 -0.59 -4.24
N SER A 161 -19.45 -0.58 -4.93
CA SER A 161 -18.40 0.43 -4.83
C SER A 161 -18.17 1.10 -6.21
N PRO A 162 -17.63 2.33 -6.26
CA PRO A 162 -17.33 2.98 -7.55
C PRO A 162 -16.18 2.29 -8.30
N TRP A 163 -15.43 1.41 -7.63
CA TRP A 163 -14.14 0.92 -8.12
C TRP A 163 -14.28 -0.12 -9.22
N MET A 164 -15.32 -0.94 -9.20
CA MET A 164 -15.57 -1.88 -10.28
C MET A 164 -15.90 -1.17 -11.60
N ALA A 165 -16.81 -0.19 -11.55
CA ALA A 165 -17.14 0.63 -12.71
C ALA A 165 -15.93 1.43 -13.21
N LEU A 166 -15.15 2.02 -12.31
CA LEU A 166 -13.93 2.73 -12.66
C LEU A 166 -12.90 1.80 -13.33
N ALA A 167 -12.72 0.59 -12.81
CA ALA A 167 -11.83 -0.40 -13.42
C ALA A 167 -12.26 -0.73 -14.85
N ASN A 168 -13.54 -1.03 -15.08
CA ASN A 168 -14.08 -1.26 -16.42
C ASN A 168 -13.81 -0.05 -17.34
N THR A 169 -14.17 1.16 -16.89
CA THR A 169 -13.98 2.39 -17.68
C THR A 169 -12.52 2.64 -18.05
N THR A 170 -11.59 2.45 -17.11
CA THR A 170 -10.15 2.68 -17.36
C THR A 170 -9.53 1.64 -18.29
N LEU A 171 -10.01 0.38 -18.26
CA LEU A 171 -9.59 -0.67 -19.21
C LEU A 171 -10.16 -0.41 -20.60
N GLU A 172 -11.45 -0.09 -20.70
CA GLU A 172 -12.12 0.27 -21.96
C GLU A 172 -11.45 1.47 -22.64
N ALA A 173 -11.07 2.48 -21.85
CA ALA A 173 -10.34 3.66 -22.31
C ALA A 173 -8.84 3.41 -22.54
N LYS A 174 -8.33 2.19 -22.30
CA LYS A 174 -6.91 1.81 -22.41
C LYS A 174 -5.97 2.70 -21.58
N VAL A 175 -6.46 3.24 -20.46
CA VAL A 175 -5.63 3.90 -19.46
C VAL A 175 -4.75 2.86 -18.79
N PHE A 176 -5.35 1.73 -18.39
CA PHE A 176 -4.67 0.57 -17.83
C PHE A 176 -4.97 -0.69 -18.64
N ASP A 177 -4.08 -1.67 -18.54
CA ASP A 177 -4.30 -2.99 -19.13
C ASP A 177 -4.88 -3.97 -18.09
N ARG A 178 -4.61 -3.72 -16.80
CA ARG A 178 -5.09 -4.52 -15.67
C ARG A 178 -5.31 -3.65 -14.44
N VAL A 179 -6.27 -4.02 -13.60
CA VAL A 179 -6.57 -3.34 -12.34
C VAL A 179 -6.67 -4.35 -11.19
N LEU A 180 -5.86 -4.14 -10.15
CA LEU A 180 -5.98 -4.82 -8.87
C LEU A 180 -6.57 -3.85 -7.85
N LEU A 181 -7.79 -4.13 -7.40
CA LEU A 181 -8.49 -3.38 -6.38
C LEU A 181 -8.12 -3.89 -5.00
N VAL A 182 -7.59 -3.00 -4.15
CA VAL A 182 -7.22 -3.29 -2.76
C VAL A 182 -8.02 -2.38 -1.82
N PRO A 183 -9.32 -2.66 -1.59
CA PRO A 183 -10.08 -1.92 -0.60
C PRO A 183 -9.58 -2.21 0.81
N LEU A 184 -9.45 -1.15 1.58
CA LEU A 184 -9.33 -1.16 3.02
C LEU A 184 -10.19 0.01 3.47
N THR A 185 -11.48 -0.26 3.69
CA THR A 185 -12.46 0.79 4.01
C THR A 185 -13.32 0.35 5.16
N LEU A 186 -13.78 1.32 5.95
CA LEU A 186 -14.63 1.04 7.11
C LEU A 186 -15.60 2.21 7.34
N GLY A 187 -16.90 1.93 7.27
CA GLY A 187 -17.97 2.91 7.42
C GLY A 187 -17.89 3.70 8.73
N GLY A 188 -18.21 4.99 8.66
CA GLY A 188 -18.31 5.87 9.83
C GLY A 188 -17.00 6.11 10.60
N THR A 189 -15.85 5.86 9.96
CA THR A 189 -14.54 6.02 10.63
C THR A 189 -13.98 7.43 10.46
N GLY A 190 -13.56 8.01 11.58
CA GLY A 190 -12.85 9.29 11.63
C GLY A 190 -11.33 9.14 11.49
N MET A 191 -10.66 10.25 11.23
CA MET A 191 -9.20 10.36 11.04
C MET A 191 -8.41 9.84 12.24
N THR A 192 -8.99 9.85 13.44
CA THR A 192 -8.40 9.25 14.65
C THR A 192 -7.95 7.80 14.48
N ARG A 193 -8.68 7.01 13.69
CA ARG A 193 -8.35 5.60 13.39
C ARG A 193 -7.34 5.43 12.26
N TRP A 194 -7.26 6.44 11.40
CA TRP A 194 -6.40 6.49 10.23
C TRP A 194 -5.06 7.20 10.48
N ASN A 195 -4.91 7.90 11.60
CA ASN A 195 -3.64 8.54 11.97
C ASN A 195 -2.69 7.54 12.65
N ALA A 196 -1.41 7.89 12.79
CA ALA A 196 -0.40 7.08 13.45
C ALA A 196 -0.85 6.63 14.85
N GLY A 197 -0.76 5.32 15.10
CA GLY A 197 -1.28 4.69 16.33
C GLY A 197 -2.74 4.25 16.27
N GLY A 198 -3.48 4.66 15.23
CA GLY A 198 -4.80 4.14 14.92
C GLY A 198 -4.76 2.72 14.36
N ASP A 199 -5.85 1.98 14.57
CA ASP A 199 -5.96 0.58 14.14
C ASP A 199 -6.01 0.42 12.62
N LEU A 200 -6.70 1.33 11.92
CA LEU A 200 -6.75 1.33 10.46
C LEU A 200 -5.43 1.79 9.84
N TYR A 201 -4.69 2.69 10.50
CA TYR A 201 -3.32 3.03 10.09
C TYR A 201 -2.39 1.82 10.14
N MET A 202 -2.40 1.07 11.26
CA MET A 202 -1.58 -0.14 11.40
C MET A 202 -1.96 -1.23 10.38
N LEU A 203 -3.25 -1.37 10.08
CA LEU A 203 -3.74 -2.29 9.06
C LEU A 203 -3.31 -1.84 7.64
N ALA A 204 -3.37 -0.55 7.34
CA ALA A 204 -2.91 0.01 6.07
C ALA A 204 -1.40 -0.20 5.90
N GLU A 205 -0.61 0.02 6.96
CA GLU A 205 0.82 -0.26 6.97
C GLU A 205 1.13 -1.72 6.71
N SER A 206 0.42 -2.63 7.38
CA SER A 206 0.61 -4.07 7.15
C SER A 206 0.27 -4.45 5.70
N THR A 207 -0.81 -3.90 5.14
CA THR A 207 -1.25 -4.15 3.77
C THR A 207 -0.22 -3.65 2.76
N LEU A 208 0.22 -2.39 2.89
CA LEU A 208 1.26 -1.79 2.05
C LEU A 208 2.56 -2.60 2.09
N ARG A 209 3.00 -2.98 3.28
CA ARG A 209 4.21 -3.79 3.48
C ARG A 209 4.09 -5.18 2.86
N ARG A 210 2.92 -5.84 2.94
CA ARG A 210 2.69 -7.14 2.28
C ARG A 210 2.70 -7.02 0.77
N LEU A 211 2.04 -6.00 0.21
CA LEU A 211 2.05 -5.72 -1.23
C LEU A 211 3.47 -5.45 -1.74
N ALA A 212 4.22 -4.59 -1.04
CA ALA A 212 5.61 -4.28 -1.39
C ALA A 212 6.50 -5.53 -1.35
N ARG A 213 6.42 -6.36 -0.30
CA ARG A 213 7.19 -7.62 -0.19
C ARG A 213 6.82 -8.65 -1.25
N SER A 214 5.59 -8.63 -1.73
CA SER A 214 5.13 -9.50 -2.84
C SER A 214 5.49 -8.97 -4.23
N GLY A 215 6.19 -7.83 -4.33
CA GLY A 215 6.58 -7.23 -5.60
C GLY A 215 5.42 -6.55 -6.35
N ILE A 216 4.32 -6.25 -5.66
CA ILE A 216 3.13 -5.59 -6.21
C ILE A 216 2.74 -4.34 -5.38
N PRO A 217 3.67 -3.40 -5.15
CA PRO A 217 3.35 -2.18 -4.41
C PRO A 217 2.23 -1.39 -5.12
N PRO A 218 1.36 -0.67 -4.40
CA PRO A 218 0.35 0.18 -5.04
C PRO A 218 0.97 1.17 -6.02
N THR A 219 0.33 1.32 -7.18
CA THR A 219 0.63 2.40 -8.14
C THR A 219 -0.29 3.59 -7.92
N HIS A 220 -1.44 3.37 -7.28
CA HIS A 220 -2.46 4.36 -6.98
C HIS A 220 -2.96 4.19 -5.55
N VAL A 221 -3.23 5.30 -4.88
CA VAL A 221 -3.95 5.32 -3.60
C VAL A 221 -5.11 6.30 -3.71
N PHE A 222 -6.31 5.85 -3.41
CA PHE A 222 -7.50 6.70 -3.36
C PHE A 222 -7.93 6.88 -1.91
N TRP A 223 -8.07 8.14 -1.50
CA TRP A 223 -8.56 8.52 -0.17
C TRP A 223 -9.94 9.17 -0.29
N VAL A 224 -10.95 8.57 0.32
CA VAL A 224 -12.33 9.10 0.38
C VAL A 224 -12.84 9.04 1.82
N GLN A 225 -12.63 10.11 2.56
CA GLN A 225 -13.05 10.22 3.96
C GLN A 225 -13.15 11.69 4.36
N GLY A 226 -14.05 11.99 5.28
CA GLY A 226 -14.16 13.31 5.90
C GLY A 226 -15.53 13.61 6.49
N GLU A 227 -16.57 12.90 6.04
CA GLU A 227 -17.94 13.10 6.52
C GLU A 227 -18.08 12.71 8.00
N ALA A 228 -17.31 11.69 8.45
CA ALA A 228 -17.34 11.25 9.85
C ALA A 228 -16.72 12.26 10.84
N GLU A 229 -15.89 13.20 10.38
CA GLU A 229 -15.21 14.18 11.26
C GLU A 229 -16.17 15.09 12.01
N ARG A 230 -17.41 15.24 11.51
CA ARG A 230 -18.46 15.99 12.20
C ARG A 230 -19.04 15.28 13.41
N PHE A 231 -18.98 13.95 13.40
CA PHE A 231 -19.58 13.10 14.41
C PHE A 231 -18.54 12.56 15.39
N ASP A 232 -17.25 12.58 15.03
CA ASP A 232 -16.16 12.23 15.94
C ASP A 232 -16.03 13.34 17.01
N GLY A 233 -16.54 13.03 18.21
CA GLY A 233 -16.48 13.91 19.37
C GLY A 233 -15.07 14.10 19.94
N SER A 234 -14.03 13.52 19.33
CA SER A 234 -12.69 13.51 19.89
C SER A 234 -11.71 14.35 19.05
N ARG A 235 -11.21 15.44 19.65
CA ARG A 235 -10.05 16.26 19.21
C ARG A 235 -10.24 17.15 17.98
N TYR A 236 -10.80 16.67 16.88
CA TYR A 236 -10.91 17.41 15.61
C TYR A 236 -11.97 18.55 15.65
N ARG A 237 -12.73 18.75 16.73
CA ARG A 237 -13.67 19.88 16.84
C ARG A 237 -13.04 21.21 17.25
N ARG A 238 -11.78 21.23 17.72
CA ARG A 238 -11.09 22.46 18.21
C ARG A 238 -10.01 22.98 17.26
N ASN A 239 -9.19 22.10 16.67
CA ASN A 239 -8.15 22.41 15.68
C ASN A 239 -8.32 21.56 14.39
N GLY A 240 -9.55 21.17 14.07
CA GLY A 240 -9.88 20.06 13.16
C GLY A 240 -9.17 20.02 11.84
N GLY A 241 -9.04 21.16 11.15
CA GLY A 241 -8.34 21.20 9.87
C GLY A 241 -6.87 20.81 10.00
N ALA A 242 -6.15 21.35 10.99
CA ALA A 242 -4.72 21.07 11.18
C ALA A 242 -4.49 19.61 11.58
N ASP A 243 -5.28 19.10 12.54
CA ASP A 243 -5.19 17.70 12.95
C ASP A 243 -5.50 16.76 11.76
N TYR A 244 -6.46 17.15 10.90
CA TYR A 244 -6.86 16.36 9.72
C TYR A 244 -5.78 16.37 8.64
N PHE A 245 -5.17 17.53 8.42
CA PHE A 245 -4.01 17.67 7.56
C PHE A 245 -2.85 16.78 8.03
N ASP A 246 -2.53 16.79 9.32
CA ASP A 246 -1.47 15.96 9.89
C ASP A 246 -1.77 14.46 9.71
N GLY A 247 -3.03 14.04 9.90
CA GLY A 247 -3.47 12.68 9.63
C GLY A 247 -3.33 12.28 8.16
N LEU A 248 -3.75 13.14 7.23
CA LEU A 248 -3.53 12.94 5.79
C LEU A 248 -2.04 12.86 5.45
N GLN A 249 -1.22 13.75 6.01
CA GLN A 249 0.23 13.73 5.81
C GLN A 249 0.85 12.43 6.35
N ALA A 250 0.35 11.91 7.48
CA ALA A 250 0.78 10.62 8.01
C ALA A 250 0.45 9.45 7.06
N ILE A 251 -0.71 9.47 6.41
CA ILE A 251 -1.09 8.50 5.37
C ILE A 251 -0.18 8.64 4.14
N VAL A 252 0.06 9.85 3.64
CA VAL A 252 0.96 10.10 2.49
C VAL A 252 2.36 9.56 2.80
N ASN A 253 2.89 9.90 3.97
CA ASN A 253 4.20 9.42 4.43
C ASN A 253 4.24 7.90 4.55
N LEU A 254 3.18 7.29 5.07
CA LEU A 254 3.05 5.83 5.16
C LEU A 254 3.11 5.18 3.77
N VAL A 255 2.37 5.70 2.80
CA VAL A 255 2.39 5.21 1.41
C VAL A 255 3.81 5.35 0.83
N ARG A 256 4.47 6.50 1.02
CA ARG A 256 5.85 6.74 0.53
C ARG A 256 6.88 5.75 1.08
N ARG A 257 6.67 5.18 2.28
CA ARG A 257 7.57 4.15 2.83
C ARG A 257 7.58 2.85 2.02
N TYR A 258 6.49 2.55 1.30
CA TYR A 258 6.29 1.24 0.67
C TYR A 258 6.01 1.30 -0.83
N SER A 259 5.69 2.47 -1.38
CA SER A 259 5.43 2.62 -2.81
C SER A 259 5.70 4.03 -3.33
N GLN A 260 5.72 4.14 -4.66
CA GLN A 260 5.78 5.42 -5.38
C GLN A 260 4.42 5.83 -5.94
N ALA A 261 3.32 5.31 -5.38
CA ALA A 261 1.96 5.52 -5.88
C ALA A 261 1.59 7.00 -6.13
N LYS A 262 0.66 7.26 -7.04
CA LYS A 262 -0.04 8.55 -7.08
C LYS A 262 -1.13 8.52 -6.01
N VAL A 263 -1.18 9.53 -5.14
CA VAL A 263 -2.21 9.62 -4.09
C VAL A 263 -3.28 10.59 -4.55
N PHE A 264 -4.53 10.18 -4.55
CA PHE A 264 -5.66 11.03 -4.88
C PHE A 264 -6.54 11.21 -3.66
N VAL A 265 -6.80 12.46 -3.31
CA VAL A 265 -7.67 12.83 -2.19
C VAL A 265 -8.96 13.35 -2.78
N SER A 266 -10.06 12.63 -2.59
CA SER A 266 -11.40 13.09 -2.96
C SER A 266 -11.89 14.05 -1.89
N PRO A 267 -12.13 15.33 -2.22
CA PRO A 267 -12.65 16.27 -1.25
C PRO A 267 -14.07 15.85 -0.80
N THR A 268 -14.25 15.69 0.51
CA THR A 268 -15.54 15.33 1.11
C THR A 268 -15.56 15.67 2.59
N SER A 269 -16.68 16.17 3.07
CA SER A 269 -16.84 16.56 4.46
C SER A 269 -18.28 16.52 4.94
N SER A 270 -19.24 16.25 4.04
CA SER A 270 -20.67 16.34 4.34
C SER A 270 -21.54 15.29 3.69
N CYS A 271 -22.62 14.94 4.39
CA CYS A 271 -23.79 14.30 3.81
C CYS A 271 -24.78 15.36 3.28
N ARG A 272 -25.61 14.98 2.30
CA ARG A 272 -26.65 15.85 1.75
C ARG A 272 -27.65 16.26 2.83
N GLY A 273 -28.09 17.51 2.79
CA GLY A 273 -29.13 18.02 3.70
C GLY A 273 -28.62 18.38 5.09
N GLU A 274 -27.31 18.32 5.33
CA GLU A 274 -26.72 18.92 6.51
C GLU A 274 -26.82 20.46 6.44
N GLU A 275 -27.48 21.07 7.42
CA GLU A 275 -27.76 22.52 7.46
C GLU A 275 -26.49 23.38 7.37
N ARG A 276 -25.35 22.84 7.81
CA ARG A 276 -24.06 23.55 7.84
C ARG A 276 -23.29 23.46 6.52
N GLY A 277 -23.74 22.66 5.55
CA GLY A 277 -23.01 22.39 4.30
C GLY A 277 -21.64 21.72 4.53
N PRO A 278 -20.73 21.70 3.55
CA PRO A 278 -19.35 21.21 3.67
C PRO A 278 -18.54 21.89 4.79
N ALA A 279 -17.59 21.18 5.43
CA ALA A 279 -16.86 21.64 6.62
C ALA A 279 -15.58 22.34 6.16
N PRO A 280 -15.50 23.69 6.22
CA PRO A 280 -14.41 24.43 5.60
C PRO A 280 -13.02 24.00 6.09
N GLU A 281 -12.89 23.61 7.35
CA GLU A 281 -11.64 23.17 7.96
C GLU A 281 -11.13 21.82 7.40
N ILE A 282 -12.03 20.86 7.17
CA ILE A 282 -11.68 19.57 6.56
C ILE A 282 -11.38 19.75 5.07
N ARG A 283 -12.19 20.59 4.40
CA ARG A 283 -11.98 20.96 2.99
C ARG A 283 -10.65 21.65 2.75
N TRP A 284 -10.29 22.57 3.65
CA TRP A 284 -8.99 23.22 3.65
C TRP A 284 -7.87 22.17 3.72
N ALA A 285 -7.91 21.25 4.68
CA ALA A 285 -6.88 20.22 4.83
C ALA A 285 -6.75 19.31 3.60
N GLN A 286 -7.88 18.92 3.00
CA GLN A 286 -7.92 18.09 1.78
C GLN A 286 -7.36 18.82 0.55
N THR A 287 -7.55 20.14 0.47
CA THR A 287 -6.95 20.97 -0.60
C THR A 287 -5.47 21.23 -0.32
N GLU A 288 -5.13 21.49 0.94
CA GLU A 288 -3.79 21.86 1.36
C GLU A 288 -2.81 20.70 1.21
N ILE A 289 -3.22 19.47 1.50
CA ILE A 289 -2.36 18.30 1.32
C ILE A 289 -1.93 18.12 -0.14
N VAL A 290 -2.82 18.45 -1.09
CA VAL A 290 -2.54 18.43 -2.54
C VAL A 290 -1.51 19.51 -2.87
N ARG A 291 -1.67 20.72 -2.29
CA ARG A 291 -0.76 21.84 -2.51
C ARG A 291 0.65 21.55 -1.97
N GLU A 292 0.76 21.07 -0.73
CA GLU A 292 2.03 20.80 -0.05
C GLU A 292 2.79 19.60 -0.62
N ASN A 293 2.08 18.65 -1.23
CA ASN A 293 2.67 17.43 -1.81
C ASN A 293 2.50 17.37 -3.33
N SER A 294 2.64 18.51 -4.01
CA SER A 294 2.48 18.63 -5.46
C SER A 294 3.36 17.64 -6.23
N GLY A 295 2.79 16.99 -7.24
CA GLY A 295 3.46 15.95 -8.05
C GLY A 295 3.39 14.55 -7.43
N VAL A 296 2.94 14.41 -6.18
CA VAL A 296 2.70 13.13 -5.50
C VAL A 296 1.23 12.96 -5.14
N VAL A 297 0.62 14.01 -4.61
CA VAL A 297 -0.78 14.05 -4.20
C VAL A 297 -1.57 14.89 -5.21
N PHE A 298 -2.73 14.40 -5.60
CA PHE A 298 -3.61 14.97 -6.62
C PHE A 298 -5.02 15.09 -6.06
N SER A 299 -5.79 16.04 -6.60
CA SER A 299 -7.22 16.12 -6.28
C SER A 299 -7.96 15.00 -7.00
N GLY A 300 -8.75 14.24 -6.24
CA GLY A 300 -9.82 13.40 -6.78
C GLY A 300 -11.08 14.22 -7.06
N PRO A 301 -12.16 13.56 -7.50
CA PRO A 301 -13.47 14.21 -7.66
C PRO A 301 -13.98 14.76 -6.34
N ASP A 302 -14.64 15.92 -6.42
CA ASP A 302 -15.33 16.52 -5.27
C ASP A 302 -16.63 15.76 -4.99
N LEU A 303 -16.62 14.95 -3.93
CA LEU A 303 -17.79 14.19 -3.54
C LEU A 303 -18.87 15.10 -2.95
N ASP A 304 -18.50 16.17 -2.23
CA ASP A 304 -19.50 17.11 -1.68
C ASP A 304 -20.30 17.81 -2.80
N ALA A 305 -19.74 17.91 -4.02
CA ALA A 305 -20.43 18.46 -5.18
C ALA A 305 -21.44 17.49 -5.85
N ILE A 306 -21.44 16.21 -5.45
CA ILE A 306 -22.41 15.20 -5.90
C ILE A 306 -23.55 15.19 -4.87
N ASP A 307 -24.38 16.22 -4.84
CA ASP A 307 -25.35 16.46 -3.76
C ASP A 307 -26.82 16.49 -4.22
N LEU A 308 -27.08 16.25 -5.51
CA LEU A 308 -28.45 16.28 -6.03
C LEU A 308 -29.31 15.20 -5.36
N PRO A 309 -30.63 15.43 -5.22
CA PRO A 309 -31.51 14.50 -4.53
C PRO A 309 -31.44 13.05 -5.02
N GLU A 310 -31.41 12.88 -6.33
CA GLU A 310 -31.32 11.60 -7.03
C GLU A 310 -29.93 10.97 -6.98
N GLN A 311 -28.88 11.72 -6.56
CA GLN A 311 -27.50 11.25 -6.48
C GLN A 311 -27.14 10.65 -5.11
N ARG A 312 -28.03 10.76 -4.11
CA ARG A 312 -27.78 10.31 -2.74
C ARG A 312 -28.89 9.40 -2.21
N THR A 313 -28.50 8.35 -1.50
CA THR A 313 -29.37 7.48 -0.71
C THR A 313 -29.20 7.76 0.78
N ALA A 314 -30.32 7.71 1.53
CA ALA A 314 -30.35 7.94 2.97
C ALA A 314 -29.47 9.14 3.40
N THR A 315 -29.55 10.23 2.63
CA THR A 315 -28.80 11.49 2.74
C THR A 315 -27.28 11.44 2.58
N CYS A 316 -26.58 10.34 2.83
CA CYS A 316 -25.10 10.35 2.79
C CYS A 316 -24.44 9.51 1.69
N HIS A 317 -24.99 8.34 1.37
CA HIS A 317 -24.34 7.42 0.44
C HIS A 317 -24.72 7.70 -1.00
N LEU A 318 -23.90 7.27 -1.95
CA LEU A 318 -24.17 7.48 -3.36
C LEU A 318 -25.30 6.56 -3.85
N SER A 319 -26.24 7.12 -4.59
CA SER A 319 -27.17 6.34 -5.43
C SER A 319 -26.46 5.84 -6.69
N GLU A 320 -27.15 5.08 -7.54
CA GLU A 320 -26.59 4.69 -8.85
C GLU A 320 -26.18 5.91 -9.70
N ALA A 321 -26.99 6.98 -9.69
CA ALA A 321 -26.69 8.22 -10.39
C ALA A 321 -25.47 8.94 -9.80
N GLY A 322 -25.36 8.97 -8.47
CA GLY A 322 -24.20 9.53 -7.77
C GLY A 322 -22.92 8.73 -8.04
N MET A 323 -23.01 7.40 -8.02
CA MET A 323 -21.91 6.48 -8.35
C MET A 323 -21.38 6.74 -9.76
N LYS A 324 -22.27 6.91 -10.74
CA LYS A 324 -21.87 7.24 -12.12
C LYS A 324 -21.15 8.58 -12.21
N ALA A 325 -21.65 9.61 -11.52
CA ALA A 325 -20.99 10.91 -11.47
C ALA A 325 -19.60 10.82 -10.82
N PHE A 326 -19.49 10.08 -9.72
CA PHE A 326 -18.25 9.90 -8.98
C PHE A 326 -17.19 9.13 -9.79
N VAL A 327 -17.59 8.05 -10.47
CA VAL A 327 -16.74 7.29 -11.39
C VAL A 327 -16.23 8.16 -12.53
N SER A 328 -17.10 8.98 -13.14
CA SER A 328 -16.72 9.92 -14.20
C SER A 328 -15.66 10.90 -13.72
N GLY A 329 -15.86 11.48 -12.52
CA GLY A 329 -14.89 12.41 -11.93
C GLY A 329 -13.56 11.74 -11.56
N TRP A 330 -13.58 10.51 -11.06
CA TRP A 330 -12.37 9.71 -10.83
C TRP A 330 -11.60 9.44 -12.11
N HIS A 331 -12.30 9.00 -13.16
CA HIS A 331 -11.69 8.74 -14.46
C HIS A 331 -11.05 10.02 -15.03
N ALA A 332 -11.74 11.15 -14.97
CA ALA A 332 -11.20 12.44 -15.38
C ALA A 332 -9.95 12.82 -14.56
N ALA A 333 -9.97 12.67 -13.23
CA ALA A 333 -8.84 12.96 -12.37
C ALA A 333 -7.60 12.11 -12.75
N ILE A 334 -7.79 10.80 -12.96
CA ILE A 334 -6.71 9.91 -13.41
C ILE A 334 -6.13 10.38 -14.75
N GLN A 335 -6.99 10.72 -15.72
CA GLN A 335 -6.55 11.16 -17.05
C GLN A 335 -5.73 12.46 -17.03
N THR A 336 -5.92 13.33 -16.04
CA THR A 336 -5.07 14.53 -15.89
C THR A 336 -3.61 14.20 -15.57
N VAL A 337 -3.36 13.04 -14.96
CA VAL A 337 -2.03 12.58 -14.54
C VAL A 337 -1.48 11.49 -15.44
N GLU A 338 -2.36 10.66 -16.01
CA GLU A 338 -2.03 9.52 -16.87
C GLU A 338 -2.97 9.49 -18.08
N PRO A 339 -2.65 10.25 -19.15
CA PRO A 339 -3.44 10.22 -20.37
C PRO A 339 -3.35 8.82 -21.01
N ALA A 340 -4.43 8.40 -21.66
CA ALA A 340 -4.49 7.14 -22.39
C ALA A 340 -3.36 7.05 -23.42
N ALA A 341 -2.80 5.85 -23.60
CA ALA A 341 -1.83 5.61 -24.65
C ALA A 341 -2.51 5.84 -26.02
N LYS A 342 -1.90 6.68 -26.85
CA LYS A 342 -2.30 6.86 -28.26
C LYS A 342 -1.98 5.63 -29.08
#